data_AF-A0A0K8QFA9-F1
#
_entry.id   AF-A0A0K8QFA9-F1
#
_cell.length_a   1.000
_cell.length_b   1.000
_cell.length_c   1.000
_cell.angle_alpha   90.00
_cell.angle_beta   90.00
_cell.angle_gamma   90.00
#
_symmetry.space_group_name_H-M   'P 1'
#
loop_
_entity.id
_entity.type
_entity.pdbx_description
1 polymer ?
#
loop_
_entity_poly.entity_id
_entity_poly.type
_entity_poly.pdbx_seq_one_letter_code
_entity_poly.pdbx_strand_id
1 'polypeptide(L)'
;MTGRGQVILRVAAVILLTALSLVAVGFAGGLVNPGGTGFASRARCAVPDLPGQVVDVSLINMGGPMMDRPDGIGGAMRMTADRSMVMHGTVSFLATNSGSISHELVILPLPDELIPGTRLVGADARIDEAGSLGEASRSCGEGPGQGILPGASGWVTLTLPPGRYELVCNLPGHYTAGMYTQFTVS
;
A
#
# COMPACT_ATOMS: atom_id res chain seq x y z
N MET A 1 -21.65 -29.92 61.70
CA MET A 1 -20.33 -30.23 61.10
C MET A 1 -20.47 -30.21 59.58
N THR A 2 -20.56 -29.03 58.98
CA THR A 2 -21.08 -28.88 57.60
C THR A 2 -20.65 -27.54 57.01
N GLY A 3 -19.37 -27.39 56.65
CA GLY A 3 -18.87 -26.13 56.06
C GLY A 3 -17.64 -26.28 55.17
N ARG A 4 -16.73 -27.20 55.48
CA ARG A 4 -15.50 -27.40 54.67
C ARG A 4 -15.70 -28.34 53.47
N GLY A 5 -16.63 -29.30 53.53
CA GLY A 5 -16.87 -30.26 52.45
C GLY A 5 -17.57 -29.66 51.21
N GLN A 6 -18.44 -28.66 51.40
CA GLN A 6 -19.19 -28.05 50.29
C GLN A 6 -18.36 -27.03 49.49
N VAL A 7 -17.31 -26.44 50.08
CA VAL A 7 -16.43 -25.49 49.40
C VAL A 7 -15.46 -26.22 48.46
N ILE A 8 -14.92 -27.37 48.89
CA ILE A 8 -14.00 -28.18 48.07
C ILE A 8 -14.73 -28.75 46.84
N LEU A 9 -15.98 -29.17 47.00
CA LEU A 9 -16.79 -29.72 45.91
C LEU A 9 -17.13 -28.66 44.84
N ARG A 10 -17.28 -27.39 45.22
CA ARG A 10 -17.57 -26.28 44.29
C ARG A 10 -16.34 -25.81 43.52
N VAL A 11 -15.15 -25.85 44.11
CA VAL A 11 -13.89 -25.52 43.42
C VAL A 11 -13.51 -26.59 42.40
N ALA A 12 -13.72 -27.88 42.72
CA ALA A 12 -13.46 -28.97 41.78
C ALA A 12 -14.38 -28.93 40.54
N ALA A 13 -15.66 -28.55 40.71
CA ALA A 13 -16.62 -28.45 39.61
C ALA A 13 -16.30 -27.31 38.62
N VAL A 14 -15.80 -26.16 39.10
CA VAL A 14 -15.43 -25.01 38.23
C VAL A 14 -14.14 -25.29 37.44
N ILE A 15 -13.20 -26.03 38.02
CA ILE A 15 -11.97 -26.43 37.31
C ILE A 15 -12.27 -27.49 36.24
N LEU A 16 -13.21 -28.41 36.49
CA LEU A 16 -13.62 -29.40 35.47
C LEU A 16 -14.38 -28.76 34.29
N LEU A 17 -15.19 -27.73 34.53
CA LEU A 17 -15.99 -27.05 33.50
C LEU A 17 -15.17 -26.08 32.62
N THR A 18 -13.99 -25.65 33.05
CA THR A 18 -13.07 -24.82 32.24
C THR A 18 -12.08 -25.65 31.42
N ALA A 19 -11.86 -26.92 31.78
CA ALA A 19 -10.94 -27.81 31.08
C ALA A 19 -11.55 -28.52 29.84
N LEU A 20 -12.87 -28.40 29.60
CA LEU A 20 -13.57 -29.07 28.50
C LEU A 20 -13.84 -28.21 27.25
N SER A 21 -13.31 -26.97 27.19
CA SER A 21 -13.65 -26.02 26.11
C SER A 21 -12.55 -25.77 25.06
N LEU A 22 -11.48 -26.58 25.02
CA LEU A 22 -10.41 -26.42 24.02
C LEU A 22 -10.13 -27.74 23.29
N VAL A 23 -11.09 -28.15 22.45
CA VAL A 23 -10.86 -29.14 21.39
C VAL A 23 -11.54 -28.62 20.12
N ALA A 24 -10.77 -28.55 19.02
CA ALA A 24 -11.04 -28.03 17.67
C ALA A 24 -10.44 -26.63 17.46
N VAL A 25 -9.49 -26.35 16.54
CA VAL A 25 -9.18 -26.93 15.22
C VAL A 25 -7.69 -26.74 14.94
N GLY A 26 -7.02 -27.73 14.36
CA GLY A 26 -5.64 -27.61 13.88
C GLY A 26 -5.27 -28.73 12.92
N PHE A 27 -5.84 -28.69 11.72
CA PHE A 27 -5.46 -29.57 10.61
C PHE A 27 -4.10 -29.15 10.03
N ALA A 28 -3.21 -30.13 9.94
CA ALA A 28 -2.24 -30.40 8.86
C ALA A 28 -1.33 -29.27 8.33
N GLY A 29 -0.02 -29.47 8.54
CA GLY A 29 0.99 -29.16 7.52
C GLY A 29 2.18 -28.33 7.99
N GLY A 30 3.36 -28.95 8.10
CA GLY A 30 4.65 -28.25 8.05
C GLY A 30 5.55 -28.45 9.27
N LEU A 31 6.59 -29.25 9.08
CA LEU A 31 7.70 -29.46 10.00
C LEU A 31 8.34 -28.15 10.46
N VAL A 32 8.47 -28.00 11.78
CA VAL A 32 9.31 -26.98 12.43
C VAL A 32 10.78 -27.22 12.07
N ASN A 33 11.42 -26.21 11.50
CA ASN A 33 12.86 -26.12 11.33
C ASN A 33 13.40 -25.21 12.46
N PRO A 34 14.20 -25.71 13.43
CA PRO A 34 14.72 -24.89 14.51
C PRO A 34 16.06 -24.30 14.09
N GLY A 35 16.08 -23.05 13.65
CA GLY A 35 17.35 -22.36 13.42
C GLY A 35 17.23 -21.18 12.47
N GLY A 36 17.09 -19.98 13.02
CA GLY A 36 17.27 -18.75 12.26
C GLY A 36 16.57 -17.56 12.89
N THR A 37 17.32 -16.74 13.63
CA THR A 37 16.98 -15.34 13.87
C THR A 37 17.10 -14.60 12.54
N GLY A 38 16.06 -14.68 11.73
CA GLY A 38 15.95 -13.99 10.45
C GLY A 38 15.00 -12.81 10.59
N PHE A 39 15.48 -11.63 10.23
CA PHE A 39 14.75 -10.39 10.01
C PHE A 39 13.30 -10.61 9.57
N ALA A 40 12.36 -9.88 10.18
CA ALA A 40 10.97 -9.85 9.74
C ALA A 40 10.92 -9.72 8.21
N SER A 41 10.51 -10.79 7.53
CA SER A 41 10.32 -10.81 6.09
C SER A 41 9.52 -9.58 5.71
N ARG A 42 10.05 -8.73 4.82
CA ARG A 42 9.26 -7.70 4.13
C ARG A 42 7.94 -8.35 3.74
N ALA A 43 6.82 -7.83 4.24
CA ALA A 43 5.51 -8.40 3.97
C ALA A 43 5.31 -8.38 2.45
N ARG A 44 5.47 -9.53 1.79
CA ARG A 44 5.21 -9.66 0.36
C ARG A 44 3.70 -9.79 0.23
N CYS A 45 3.04 -8.75 -0.28
CA CYS A 45 1.61 -8.84 -0.60
C CYS A 45 1.38 -9.99 -1.59
N ALA A 46 0.31 -10.74 -1.40
CA ALA A 46 -0.17 -11.70 -2.39
C ALA A 46 -0.92 -10.93 -3.49
N VAL A 47 -0.21 -10.52 -4.53
CA VAL A 47 -0.79 -9.84 -5.69
C VAL A 47 -1.44 -10.91 -6.58
N PRO A 48 -2.73 -10.79 -6.94
CA PRO A 48 -3.38 -11.71 -7.86
C PRO A 48 -2.84 -11.54 -9.29
N ASP A 49 -3.18 -12.45 -10.19
CA ASP A 49 -2.91 -12.26 -11.62
C ASP A 49 -3.72 -11.05 -12.13
N LEU A 50 -3.01 -9.98 -12.47
CA LEU A 50 -3.63 -8.73 -12.92
C LEU A 50 -3.97 -8.81 -14.42
N PRO A 51 -5.18 -8.38 -14.83
CA PRO A 51 -5.62 -8.46 -16.22
C PRO A 51 -4.95 -7.42 -17.11
N GLY A 52 -4.89 -7.71 -18.42
CA GLY A 52 -4.43 -6.75 -19.42
C GLY A 52 -2.94 -6.44 -19.33
N GLN A 53 -2.56 -5.21 -19.67
CA GLN A 53 -1.17 -4.77 -19.63
C GLN A 53 -0.81 -4.30 -18.22
N VAL A 54 0.13 -5.01 -17.58
CA VAL A 54 0.60 -4.67 -16.23
C VAL A 54 1.76 -3.67 -16.31
N VAL A 55 1.65 -2.58 -15.55
CA VAL A 55 2.66 -1.54 -15.36
C VAL A 55 3.09 -1.55 -13.91
N ASP A 56 4.37 -1.81 -13.66
CA ASP A 56 4.95 -1.79 -12.32
C ASP A 56 5.37 -0.35 -11.97
N VAL A 57 4.87 0.16 -10.84
CA VAL A 57 5.13 1.53 -10.38
C VAL A 57 5.88 1.49 -9.06
N SER A 58 7.12 1.99 -9.05
CA SER A 58 7.94 2.11 -7.85
C SER A 58 7.70 3.46 -7.15
N LEU A 59 7.40 3.40 -5.86
CA LEU A 59 7.18 4.56 -4.98
C LEU A 59 8.32 4.60 -3.95
N ILE A 60 9.12 5.67 -3.96
CA ILE A 60 10.24 5.84 -3.03
C ILE A 60 10.30 7.26 -2.49
N ASN A 61 10.77 7.38 -1.26
CA ASN A 61 11.22 8.65 -0.71
C ASN A 61 12.74 8.56 -0.50
N MET A 62 13.52 9.30 -1.30
CA MET A 62 14.97 9.37 -1.12
C MET A 62 15.28 10.53 -0.17
N GLY A 63 15.42 10.18 1.10
CA GLY A 63 15.77 11.11 2.17
C GLY A 63 15.93 10.33 3.45
N GLY A 64 17.16 9.89 3.74
CA GLY A 64 17.49 9.36 5.06
C GLY A 64 17.25 10.43 6.14
N PRO A 65 17.26 10.05 7.43
CA PRO A 65 17.04 10.98 8.52
C PRO A 65 18.30 11.85 8.72
N MET A 66 18.64 12.76 7.80
CA MET A 66 19.66 13.78 8.04
C MET A 66 19.45 15.03 7.17
N MET A 67 19.36 16.15 7.89
CA MET A 67 19.60 17.55 7.54
C MET A 67 18.42 18.39 7.06
N ASP A 68 17.89 19.18 8.00
CA ASP A 68 17.50 20.58 7.79
C ASP A 68 18.46 21.24 6.79
N ARG A 69 18.05 21.32 5.52
CA ARG A 69 18.70 22.21 4.56
C ARG A 69 18.01 23.58 4.63
N PRO A 70 18.78 24.69 4.71
CA PRO A 70 18.21 26.03 4.77
C PRO A 70 17.37 26.43 3.55
N ASP A 71 17.49 25.67 2.45
CA ASP A 71 16.93 25.99 1.14
C ASP A 71 15.62 25.25 0.80
N GLY A 72 15.04 24.50 1.75
CA GLY A 72 13.66 24.01 1.65
C GLY A 72 13.37 22.96 0.55
N ILE A 73 14.38 22.45 -0.15
CA ILE A 73 14.19 21.37 -1.13
C ILE A 73 14.14 20.04 -0.35
N GLY A 74 12.92 19.67 0.05
CA GLY A 74 12.61 18.41 0.73
C GLY A 74 13.22 17.21 0.01
N GLY A 75 13.66 16.21 0.79
CA GLY A 75 14.30 15.00 0.26
C GLY A 75 13.48 14.42 -0.89
N ALA A 76 14.10 14.33 -2.08
CA ALA A 76 13.41 14.04 -3.32
C ALA A 76 12.63 12.72 -3.21
N MET A 77 11.30 12.83 -3.17
CA MET A 77 10.45 11.68 -3.39
C MET A 77 10.40 11.39 -4.88
N ARG A 78 10.14 10.15 -5.25
CA ARG A 78 10.13 9.73 -6.65
C ARG A 78 9.11 8.63 -6.88
N MET A 79 8.34 8.83 -7.94
CA MET A 79 7.50 7.82 -8.57
C MET A 79 8.13 7.43 -9.90
N THR A 80 8.16 6.14 -10.24
CA THR A 80 8.67 5.68 -11.54
C THR A 80 7.90 4.46 -12.01
N ALA A 81 7.34 4.52 -13.21
CA ALA A 81 6.79 3.35 -13.90
C ALA A 81 7.91 2.62 -14.64
N ASP A 82 7.85 1.29 -14.72
CA ASP A 82 8.79 0.44 -15.46
C ASP A 82 8.80 0.75 -16.96
N ARG A 83 7.67 1.25 -17.47
CA ARG A 83 7.48 1.76 -18.83
C ARG A 83 6.63 3.04 -18.81
N SER A 84 6.91 3.94 -19.74
CA SER A 84 6.17 5.20 -19.87
C SER A 84 4.99 5.12 -20.86
N MET A 85 4.81 3.99 -21.55
CA MET A 85 3.79 3.82 -22.58
C MET A 85 3.25 2.39 -22.65
N VAL A 86 1.95 2.28 -22.94
CA VAL A 86 1.23 1.02 -23.23
C VAL A 86 0.18 1.24 -24.33
N MET A 87 -0.37 0.16 -24.86
CA MET A 87 -1.52 0.25 -25.78
C MET A 87 -2.80 0.59 -25.00
N HIS A 88 -3.77 1.21 -25.67
CA HIS A 88 -5.09 1.44 -25.10
C HIS A 88 -5.86 0.15 -24.77
N GLY A 89 -6.82 0.25 -23.85
CA GLY A 89 -7.60 -0.88 -23.34
C GLY A 89 -7.35 -1.15 -21.86
N THR A 90 -7.40 -2.42 -21.46
CA THR A 90 -7.22 -2.82 -20.05
C THR A 90 -5.77 -2.71 -19.63
N VAL A 91 -5.52 -1.86 -18.63
CA VAL A 91 -4.21 -1.60 -18.03
C VAL A 91 -4.34 -1.77 -16.52
N SER A 92 -3.46 -2.57 -15.92
CA SER A 92 -3.33 -2.68 -14.47
C SER A 92 -2.06 -1.99 -14.01
N PHE A 93 -2.16 -1.13 -13.01
CA PHE A 93 -1.01 -0.54 -12.34
C PHE A 93 -0.77 -1.27 -11.03
N LEU A 94 0.43 -1.83 -10.87
CA LEU A 94 0.90 -2.41 -9.61
C LEU A 94 1.87 -1.43 -8.95
N ALA A 95 1.40 -0.73 -7.92
CA ALA A 95 2.21 0.22 -7.18
C ALA A 95 2.91 -0.47 -5.99
N THR A 96 4.24 -0.41 -5.94
CA THR A 96 5.04 -0.96 -4.84
C THR A 96 5.74 0.15 -4.08
N ASN A 97 5.46 0.23 -2.78
CA ASN A 97 6.13 1.15 -1.88
C ASN A 97 7.46 0.57 -1.40
N SER A 98 8.55 1.04 -2.00
CA SER A 98 9.92 0.73 -1.59
C SER A 98 10.54 1.81 -0.69
N GLY A 99 9.75 2.80 -0.30
CA GLY A 99 10.11 3.88 0.62
C GLY A 99 9.91 3.50 2.10
N SER A 100 10.02 4.52 2.95
CA SER A 100 9.90 4.40 4.42
C SER A 100 8.65 5.07 4.98
N ILE A 101 7.84 5.73 4.15
CA ILE A 101 6.55 6.35 4.51
C ILE A 101 5.47 5.81 3.59
N SER A 102 4.18 5.97 3.94
CA SER A 102 3.07 5.58 3.07
C SER A 102 3.08 6.37 1.76
N HIS A 103 2.72 5.72 0.66
CA HIS A 103 2.53 6.37 -0.64
C HIS A 103 1.24 5.89 -1.29
N GLU A 104 0.78 6.57 -2.33
CA GLU A 104 -0.36 6.14 -3.14
C GLU A 104 -0.05 6.35 -4.62
N LEU A 105 -0.92 5.80 -5.46
CA LEU A 105 -0.94 6.03 -6.89
C LEU A 105 -2.34 6.49 -7.30
N VAL A 106 -2.43 7.65 -7.92
CA VAL A 106 -3.66 8.21 -8.51
C VAL A 106 -3.40 8.47 -9.99
N ILE A 107 -4.36 8.12 -10.85
CA ILE A 107 -4.24 8.24 -12.30
C ILE A 107 -5.11 9.40 -12.77
N LEU A 108 -4.48 10.51 -13.17
CA LEU A 108 -5.15 11.70 -13.66
C LEU A 108 -4.93 11.88 -15.17
N PRO A 109 -5.95 12.29 -15.94
CA PRO A 109 -5.73 12.79 -17.29
C PRO A 109 -4.77 13.97 -17.27
N LEU A 110 -3.85 14.02 -18.24
CA LEU A 110 -2.90 15.11 -18.41
C LEU A 110 -3.17 15.83 -19.74
N PRO A 111 -3.90 16.96 -19.72
CA PRO A 111 -4.12 17.77 -20.91
C PRO A 111 -2.82 18.21 -21.59
N ASP A 112 -2.88 18.48 -22.89
CA ASP A 112 -1.71 18.87 -23.69
C ASP A 112 -1.07 20.18 -23.25
N GLU A 113 -1.86 21.06 -22.64
CA GLU A 113 -1.42 22.34 -22.11
C GLU A 113 -0.71 22.20 -20.76
N LEU A 114 -0.84 21.04 -20.09
CA LEU A 114 -0.30 20.82 -18.76
C LEU A 114 1.03 20.06 -18.80
N ILE A 115 2.01 20.60 -18.08
CA ILE A 115 3.32 20.00 -17.88
C ILE A 115 3.23 19.07 -16.65
N PRO A 116 3.78 17.84 -16.69
CA PRO A 116 3.86 17.00 -15.50
C PRO A 116 4.55 17.74 -14.34
N GLY A 117 4.01 17.61 -13.13
CA GLY A 117 4.56 18.26 -11.94
C GLY A 117 4.11 19.71 -11.73
N THR A 118 3.25 20.26 -12.57
CA THR A 118 2.84 21.69 -12.47
C THR A 118 1.39 21.89 -12.09
N ARG A 119 0.71 20.88 -11.52
CA ARG A 119 -0.63 21.07 -10.96
C ARG A 119 -0.59 22.02 -9.76
N LEU A 120 -1.65 22.82 -9.61
CA LEU A 120 -1.80 23.71 -8.47
C LEU A 120 -2.00 22.91 -7.19
N VAL A 121 -1.26 23.28 -6.15
CA VAL A 121 -1.33 22.64 -4.83
C VAL A 121 -2.10 23.56 -3.89
N GLY A 122 -3.14 23.02 -3.27
CA GLY A 122 -3.99 23.69 -2.31
C GLY A 122 -3.34 23.88 -0.94
N ALA A 123 -4.08 24.52 -0.03
CA ALA A 123 -3.60 24.83 1.31
C ALA A 123 -3.37 23.58 2.20
N ASP A 124 -3.96 22.44 1.85
CA ASP A 124 -3.77 21.15 2.50
C ASP A 124 -2.59 20.34 1.94
N ALA A 125 -1.77 20.97 1.09
CA ALA A 125 -0.63 20.38 0.39
C ALA A 125 -1.02 19.25 -0.58
N ARG A 126 -2.25 19.26 -1.10
CA ARG A 126 -2.72 18.35 -2.15
C ARG A 126 -3.05 19.08 -3.44
N ILE A 127 -3.01 18.36 -4.55
CA ILE A 127 -3.59 18.80 -5.82
C ILE A 127 -5.08 18.45 -5.87
N ASP A 128 -5.83 19.11 -6.76
CA ASP A 128 -7.19 18.71 -7.10
C ASP A 128 -7.18 17.41 -7.91
N GLU A 129 -7.96 16.43 -7.44
CA GLU A 129 -8.12 15.10 -8.07
C GLU A 129 -9.39 14.98 -8.89
N ALA A 130 -10.12 16.09 -9.10
CA ALA A 130 -11.28 16.10 -9.98
C ALA A 130 -10.91 15.49 -11.35
N GLY A 131 -11.67 14.45 -11.74
CA GLY A 131 -11.42 13.70 -12.97
C GLY A 131 -10.40 12.57 -12.86
N SER A 132 -9.95 12.21 -11.65
CA SER A 132 -9.20 10.96 -11.42
C SER A 132 -9.95 9.76 -11.98
N LEU A 133 -9.21 8.90 -12.69
CA LEU A 133 -9.75 7.68 -13.30
C LEU A 133 -9.67 6.48 -12.37
N GLY A 134 -8.79 6.53 -11.37
CA GLY A 134 -8.58 5.44 -10.43
C GLY A 134 -7.41 5.68 -9.49
N GLU A 135 -7.36 4.85 -8.46
CA GLU A 135 -6.43 4.96 -7.36
C GLU A 135 -6.01 3.58 -6.88
N ALA A 136 -4.73 3.43 -6.54
CA ALA A 136 -4.19 2.32 -5.77
C ALA A 136 -3.56 2.89 -4.48
N SER A 137 -4.30 2.81 -3.38
CA SER A 137 -3.83 3.24 -2.05
C SER A 137 -4.19 2.23 -0.95
N ARG A 138 -4.79 1.10 -1.30
CA ARG A 138 -5.02 -0.01 -0.37
C ARG A 138 -3.76 -0.86 -0.22
N SER A 139 -3.21 -0.89 0.99
CA SER A 139 -2.12 -1.80 1.33
C SER A 139 -2.52 -3.26 1.14
N CYS A 140 -1.75 -3.98 0.31
CA CYS A 140 -2.00 -5.36 -0.12
C CYS A 140 -3.42 -5.59 -0.68
N GLY A 141 -3.93 -4.63 -1.45
CA GLY A 141 -5.24 -4.76 -2.07
C GLY A 141 -5.46 -3.86 -3.27
N GLU A 142 -6.62 -4.05 -3.90
CA GLU A 142 -7.07 -3.23 -5.02
C GLU A 142 -7.74 -1.94 -4.55
N GLY A 143 -7.54 -0.85 -5.29
CA GLY A 143 -8.35 0.35 -5.21
C GLY A 143 -7.99 1.28 -4.05
N PRO A 144 -8.96 2.11 -3.61
CA PRO A 144 -8.74 3.11 -2.57
C PRO A 144 -8.61 2.51 -1.17
N GLY A 145 -7.89 3.24 -0.32
CA GLY A 145 -7.44 2.88 1.01
C GLY A 145 -6.96 4.09 1.80
N GLN A 146 -5.85 3.94 2.54
CA GLN A 146 -5.27 4.98 3.40
C GLN A 146 -3.79 5.22 3.07
N GLY A 147 -3.34 4.73 1.92
CA GLY A 147 -1.94 4.63 1.53
C GLY A 147 -1.41 3.20 1.57
N ILE A 148 -0.49 2.93 0.65
CA ILE A 148 0.32 1.73 0.59
C ILE A 148 1.44 1.87 1.62
N LEU A 149 1.45 1.03 2.64
CA LEU A 149 2.45 1.01 3.70
C LEU A 149 3.85 0.67 3.18
N PRO A 150 4.92 1.06 3.89
CA PRO A 150 6.29 0.68 3.53
C PRO A 150 6.46 -0.83 3.31
N GLY A 151 7.03 -1.19 2.16
CA GLY A 151 7.25 -2.58 1.76
C GLY A 151 6.02 -3.31 1.21
N ALA A 152 4.84 -2.69 1.20
CA ALA A 152 3.62 -3.24 0.62
C ALA A 152 3.43 -2.80 -0.84
N SER A 153 2.43 -3.40 -1.49
CA SER A 153 1.93 -3.02 -2.81
C SER A 153 0.43 -2.75 -2.76
N GLY A 154 -0.07 -1.96 -3.70
CA GLY A 154 -1.49 -1.80 -4.02
C GLY A 154 -1.66 -1.79 -5.53
N TRP A 155 -2.87 -2.04 -6.03
CA TRP A 155 -3.11 -2.07 -7.48
C TRP A 155 -4.47 -1.52 -7.89
N VAL A 156 -4.60 -1.18 -9.16
CA VAL A 156 -5.85 -0.75 -9.78
C VAL A 156 -5.85 -1.16 -11.24
N THR A 157 -7.01 -1.62 -11.73
CA THR A 157 -7.21 -1.96 -13.14
C THR A 157 -8.18 -0.97 -13.78
N LEU A 158 -7.77 -0.38 -14.90
CA LEU A 158 -8.55 0.62 -15.63
C LEU A 158 -8.64 0.25 -17.12
N THR A 159 -9.73 0.66 -17.77
CA THR A 159 -9.81 0.70 -19.22
C THR A 159 -9.45 2.10 -19.69
N LEU A 160 -8.26 2.28 -20.26
CA LEU A 160 -7.73 3.58 -20.65
C LEU A 160 -7.86 3.79 -22.18
N PRO A 161 -8.46 4.90 -22.64
CA PRO A 161 -8.37 5.31 -24.04
C PRO A 161 -6.95 5.83 -24.35
N PRO A 162 -6.60 6.03 -25.64
CA PRO A 162 -5.40 6.76 -26.00
C PRO A 162 -5.37 8.15 -25.37
N GLY A 163 -4.21 8.56 -24.87
CA GLY A 163 -4.05 9.85 -24.20
C GLY A 163 -2.81 9.96 -23.33
N ARG A 164 -2.63 11.14 -22.74
CA ARG A 164 -1.60 11.43 -21.74
C ARG A 164 -2.21 11.41 -20.34
N TYR A 165 -1.44 10.87 -19.41
CA TYR A 165 -1.79 10.73 -18.01
C TYR A 165 -0.64 11.21 -17.14
N GLU A 166 -0.99 11.62 -15.93
CA GLU A 166 -0.06 11.87 -14.85
C GLU A 166 -0.38 10.90 -13.73
N LEU A 167 0.59 10.05 -13.42
CA LEU A 167 0.56 9.19 -12.24
C LEU A 167 1.09 10.03 -11.08
N VAL A 168 0.37 10.10 -9.97
CA VAL A 168 0.71 10.97 -8.84
C VAL A 168 0.52 10.27 -7.50
N CYS A 169 1.25 10.71 -6.47
CA CYS A 169 0.90 10.47 -5.07
C CYS A 169 0.45 11.81 -4.49
N ASN A 170 -0.79 11.88 -4.02
CA ASN A 170 -1.41 13.10 -3.53
C ASN A 170 -1.60 13.12 -2.00
N LEU A 171 -0.90 12.24 -1.29
CA LEU A 171 -0.68 12.42 0.15
C LEU A 171 -0.05 13.80 0.40
N PRO A 172 -0.38 14.50 1.50
CA PRO A 172 0.02 15.89 1.73
C PRO A 172 1.52 16.12 1.53
N GLY A 173 1.87 16.98 0.56
CA GLY A 173 3.24 17.37 0.24
C GLY A 173 4.02 16.39 -0.64
N HIS A 174 3.48 15.21 -0.97
CA HIS A 174 4.19 14.20 -1.76
C HIS A 174 4.34 14.63 -3.22
N TYR A 175 3.29 15.20 -3.82
CA TYR A 175 3.35 15.73 -5.19
C TYR A 175 4.43 16.80 -5.34
N THR A 176 4.45 17.79 -4.44
CA THR A 176 5.48 18.85 -4.41
C THR A 176 6.88 18.33 -4.16
N ALA A 177 7.01 17.19 -3.47
CA ALA A 177 8.28 16.53 -3.23
C ALA A 177 8.77 15.67 -4.41
N GLY A 178 8.03 15.62 -5.53
CA GLY A 178 8.41 14.93 -6.76
C GLY A 178 7.70 13.60 -7.02
N MET A 179 6.62 13.29 -6.31
CA MET A 179 5.85 12.05 -6.53
C MET A 179 4.87 12.16 -7.70
N TYR A 180 5.41 12.31 -8.90
CA TYR A 180 4.64 12.22 -10.14
C TYR A 180 5.48 11.61 -11.26
N THR A 181 4.82 11.05 -12.27
CA THR A 181 5.43 10.72 -13.56
C THR A 181 4.39 10.81 -14.67
N GLN A 182 4.83 11.22 -15.87
CA GLN A 182 3.97 11.14 -17.06
C GLN A 182 3.84 9.67 -17.49
N PHE A 183 2.67 9.32 -18.00
CA PHE A 183 2.38 8.04 -18.63
C PHE A 183 1.54 8.25 -19.90
N THR A 184 1.77 7.45 -20.93
CA THR A 184 1.10 7.58 -22.23
C THR A 184 0.38 6.29 -22.60
N VAL A 185 -0.80 6.42 -23.18
CA VAL A 185 -1.56 5.31 -23.75
C VAL A 185 -1.75 5.61 -25.23
N SER A 186 -1.40 4.66 -26.11
CA SER A 186 -1.49 4.80 -27.57
C SER A 186 -2.54 3.88 -28.18
#